data_AF-A0A645IY42-F1
#
_entry.id   AF-A0A645IY42-F1
#
_cell.length_a   1.000
_cell.length_b   1.000
_cell.length_c   1.000
_cell.angle_alpha   90.00
_cell.angle_beta   90.00
_cell.angle_gamma   90.00
#
_symmetry.space_group_name_H-M   'P 1'
#
loop_
_entity.id
_entity.type
_entity.pdbx_description
1 polymer ?
#
loop_
_entity_poly.entity_id
_entity_poly.type
_entity_poly.pdbx_seq_one_letter_code
_entity_poly.pdbx_strand_id
1 'polypeptide(L)'
;MDEFKEHLNIGKAKNLIIVPMSGLSRVVAETLRYSKTIGGDIIALYIYTDEVERKKIEDKWQSLDLGVPSHFIYSPYRSIVRPILSYVSELEMQKCNYHYITVVIPEFETAKWWHRLLHNQTGWILRTLLILRENVIVSTVPYHMKK
;
A
#
# COMPACT_ATOMS: atom_id res chain seq x y z
N MET A 1 3.34 -8.95 -33.25
CA MET A 1 4.47 -7.99 -33.16
C MET A 1 3.99 -6.56 -33.17
N ASP A 2 2.93 -6.23 -33.94
CA ASP A 2 2.43 -4.85 -34.03
C ASP A 2 1.74 -4.39 -32.74
N GLU A 3 0.90 -5.22 -32.13
CA GLU A 3 0.25 -4.95 -30.83
C GLU A 3 1.27 -4.75 -29.68
N PHE A 4 2.37 -5.49 -29.70
CA PHE A 4 3.46 -5.36 -28.72
C PHE A 4 4.18 -4.01 -28.84
N LYS A 5 4.45 -3.57 -30.08
CA LYS A 5 5.05 -2.26 -30.35
C LYS A 5 4.07 -1.13 -30.04
N GLU A 6 2.80 -1.34 -30.30
CA GLU A 6 1.74 -0.39 -29.97
C GLU A 6 1.67 -0.16 -28.46
N HIS A 7 1.66 -1.23 -27.65
CA HIS A 7 1.71 -1.13 -26.19
C HIS A 7 2.97 -0.42 -25.65
N LEU A 8 4.13 -0.63 -26.27
CA LEU A 8 5.37 0.04 -25.89
C LEU A 8 5.42 1.52 -26.30
N ASN A 9 4.67 1.90 -27.34
CA ASN A 9 4.60 3.27 -27.85
C ASN A 9 3.49 4.09 -27.21
N ILE A 10 2.68 3.51 -26.32
CA ILE A 10 1.79 4.27 -25.45
C ILE A 10 2.68 5.15 -24.56
N GLY A 11 2.41 6.46 -24.55
CA GLY A 11 3.22 7.43 -23.80
C GLY A 11 3.37 7.06 -22.32
N LYS A 12 4.23 7.79 -21.60
CA LYS A 12 4.61 7.46 -20.21
C LYS A 12 3.39 7.15 -19.33
N ALA A 13 3.25 5.88 -18.95
CA ALA A 13 2.18 5.42 -18.08
C ALA A 13 2.26 6.12 -16.71
N LYS A 14 1.10 6.47 -16.17
CA LYS A 14 0.96 7.05 -14.83
C LYS A 14 0.64 5.95 -13.84
N ASN A 15 1.36 5.91 -12.73
CA ASN A 15 1.18 4.92 -11.68
C ASN A 15 0.80 5.61 -10.37
N LEU A 16 -0.24 5.10 -9.70
CA LEU A 16 -0.59 5.48 -8.33
C LEU A 16 -0.13 4.37 -7.40
N ILE A 17 0.71 4.72 -6.43
CA ILE A 17 1.32 3.78 -5.50
C ILE A 17 0.63 3.93 -4.15
N ILE A 18 0.03 2.85 -3.65
CA ILE A 18 -0.62 2.81 -2.35
C ILE A 18 0.27 2.01 -1.40
N VAL A 19 0.60 2.59 -0.25
CA VAL A 19 1.35 1.92 0.81
C VAL A 19 0.47 1.78 2.03
N PRO A 20 -0.17 0.61 2.25
CA PRO A 20 -0.96 0.37 3.45
C PRO A 20 -0.10 0.36 4.71
N MET A 21 -0.55 1.04 5.75
CA MET A 21 0.13 1.12 7.03
C MET A 21 -0.87 1.23 8.20
N SER A 22 -0.44 0.75 9.36
CA SER A 22 -1.18 0.84 10.63
C SER A 22 -0.41 1.58 11.71
N GLY A 23 0.69 2.25 11.34
CA GLY A 23 1.60 2.92 12.29
C GLY A 23 2.84 3.48 11.62
N LEU A 24 3.57 4.32 12.36
CA LEU A 24 4.90 4.79 11.96
C LEU A 24 5.94 3.79 12.47
N SER A 25 6.52 3.02 11.56
CA SER A 25 7.55 2.04 11.87
C SER A 25 8.70 2.12 10.87
N ARG A 26 9.84 1.54 11.22
CA ARG A 26 10.98 1.42 10.31
C ARG A 26 10.62 0.67 9.03
N VAL A 27 9.77 -0.35 9.13
CA VAL A 27 9.28 -1.12 7.97
C VAL A 27 8.53 -0.22 7.01
N VAL A 28 7.59 0.60 7.53
CA VAL A 28 6.85 1.56 6.71
C VAL A 28 7.79 2.59 6.07
N ALA A 29 8.78 3.09 6.81
CA ALA A 29 9.77 4.03 6.26
C ALA A 29 10.60 3.40 5.13
N GLU A 30 11.04 2.16 5.27
CA GLU A 30 11.77 1.42 4.24
C GLU A 30 10.88 1.11 3.02
N THR A 31 9.61 0.74 3.24
CA THR A 31 8.63 0.53 2.19
C THR A 31 8.36 1.81 1.41
N LEU A 32 8.15 2.95 2.07
CA LEU A 32 7.98 4.24 1.41
C LEU A 32 9.24 4.64 0.63
N ARG A 33 10.43 4.39 1.18
CA ARG A 33 11.69 4.62 0.47
C ARG A 33 11.77 3.80 -0.81
N TYR A 34 11.38 2.53 -0.77
CA TYR A 34 11.29 1.69 -1.97
C TYR A 34 10.21 2.18 -2.94
N SER A 35 9.02 2.54 -2.46
CA SER A 35 7.95 3.08 -3.30
C SER A 35 8.40 4.32 -4.09
N LYS A 36 9.23 5.19 -3.50
CA LYS A 36 9.84 6.34 -4.20
C LYS A 36 10.71 5.95 -5.40
N THR A 37 11.29 4.74 -5.43
CA THR A 37 12.11 4.28 -6.56
C THR A 37 11.28 3.74 -7.73
N ILE A 38 10.01 3.36 -7.50
CA ILE A 38 9.11 2.87 -8.56
C ILE A 38 8.73 4.02 -9.50
N GLY A 39 8.57 5.23 -8.95
CA GLY A 39 8.10 6.40 -9.68
C GLY A 39 6.58 6.41 -9.87
N GLY A 40 5.97 7.57 -9.64
CA GLY A 40 4.53 7.75 -9.61
C GLY A 40 4.09 8.56 -8.41
N ASP A 41 2.78 8.76 -8.27
CA ASP A 41 2.19 9.45 -7.12
C ASP A 41 2.00 8.44 -5.99
N ILE A 42 2.41 8.79 -4.77
CA ILE A 42 2.38 7.86 -3.63
C ILE A 42 1.34 8.32 -2.63
N ILE A 43 0.52 7.40 -2.11
CA ILE A 43 -0.40 7.61 -1.01
C ILE A 43 -0.05 6.63 0.12
N ALA A 44 0.23 7.17 1.30
CA ALA A 44 0.34 6.38 2.52
C ALA A 44 -1.06 6.15 3.09
N LEU A 45 -1.55 4.92 3.02
CA LEU A 45 -2.92 4.58 3.41
C LEU A 45 -2.95 4.07 4.85
N TYR A 46 -3.42 4.90 5.77
CA TYR A 46 -3.56 4.57 7.18
C TYR A 46 -4.95 4.01 7.50
N ILE A 47 -5.01 2.82 8.08
CA ILE A 47 -6.27 2.21 8.52
C ILE A 47 -6.37 2.34 10.04
N TYR A 48 -7.36 3.10 10.50
CA TYR A 48 -7.54 3.40 11.92
C TYR A 48 -8.84 2.84 12.48
N THR A 49 -8.83 2.55 13.78
CA THR A 49 -10.04 2.15 14.53
C THR A 49 -10.38 3.09 15.66
N ASP A 50 -9.46 3.99 16.02
CA ASP A 50 -9.59 4.95 17.11
C ASP A 50 -9.20 6.34 16.61
N GLU A 51 -10.06 7.33 16.88
CA GLU A 51 -9.87 8.70 16.40
C GLU A 51 -8.73 9.40 17.14
N VAL A 52 -8.51 9.05 18.42
CA VAL A 52 -7.41 9.61 19.22
C VAL A 52 -6.07 9.16 18.66
N GLU A 53 -5.93 7.88 18.31
CA GLU A 53 -4.76 7.36 17.60
C GLU A 53 -4.59 7.97 16.20
N ARG A 54 -5.66 8.06 15.41
CA ARG A 54 -5.62 8.68 14.08
C ARG A 54 -5.05 10.09 14.13
N LYS A 55 -5.54 10.92 15.05
CA LYS A 55 -5.05 12.30 15.22
C LYS A 55 -3.57 12.36 15.61
N LYS A 56 -3.14 11.51 16.55
CA LYS A 56 -1.71 11.42 16.93
C LYS A 56 -0.81 11.06 15.75
N ILE A 57 -1.27 10.17 14.87
CA ILE A 57 -0.49 9.78 13.69
C ILE A 57 -0.52 10.86 12.63
N GLU A 58 -1.65 11.52 12.41
CA GLU A 58 -1.79 12.63 11.48
C GLU A 58 -0.88 13.81 11.85
N ASP A 59 -0.91 14.25 13.11
CA ASP A 59 -0.06 15.33 13.61
C ASP A 59 1.44 14.98 13.43
N LYS A 60 1.81 13.73 13.74
CA LYS A 60 3.18 13.25 13.54
C LYS A 60 3.54 13.21 12.05
N TRP A 61 2.67 12.69 11.19
CA TRP A 61 2.91 12.60 9.76
C TRP A 61 3.15 13.97 9.14
N GLN A 62 2.32 14.96 9.50
CA GLN A 62 2.48 16.34 9.06
C GLN A 62 3.81 16.94 9.54
N SER A 63 4.19 16.70 10.80
CA SER A 63 5.47 17.22 11.33
C SER A 63 6.72 16.62 10.69
N LEU A 64 6.62 15.43 10.09
CA LEU A 64 7.73 14.76 9.43
C LEU A 64 8.00 15.26 7.99
N ASP A 65 7.06 15.99 7.38
CA ASP A 65 7.16 16.56 6.02
C ASP A 65 7.76 15.58 4.98
N LEU A 66 7.19 14.38 4.88
CA LEU A 66 7.76 13.28 4.09
C LEU A 66 7.62 13.45 2.55
N GLY A 67 6.91 14.49 2.11
CA GLY A 67 6.52 14.70 0.71
C GLY A 67 5.59 13.62 0.15
N VAL A 68 4.91 12.86 1.04
CA VAL A 68 3.96 11.80 0.68
C VAL A 68 2.63 12.08 1.37
N PRO A 69 1.52 12.27 0.65
CA PRO A 69 0.21 12.45 1.27
C PRO A 69 -0.22 11.19 2.03
N SER A 70 -0.81 11.40 3.20
CA SER A 70 -1.49 10.36 3.97
C SER A 70 -2.99 10.38 3.71
N HIS A 71 -3.59 9.21 3.53
CA HIS A 71 -5.04 9.03 3.50
C HIS A 71 -5.47 8.13 4.65
N PHE A 72 -6.50 8.54 5.40
CA PHE A 72 -6.96 7.83 6.60
C PHE A 72 -8.32 7.19 6.34
N ILE A 73 -8.42 5.87 6.51
CA ILE A 73 -9.68 5.13 6.39
C ILE A 73 -10.06 4.54 7.74
N TYR A 74 -11.28 4.84 8.18
CA TYR A 74 -11.86 4.22 9.36
C TYR A 74 -12.25 2.78 9.07
N SER A 75 -11.84 1.85 9.92
CA SER A 75 -12.20 0.45 9.83
C SER A 75 -12.76 -0.07 11.15
N PRO A 76 -14.09 -0.14 11.30
CA PRO A 76 -14.68 -0.76 12.47
C PRO A 76 -14.25 -2.24 12.51
N TYR A 77 -14.04 -2.78 13.72
CA TYR A 77 -13.63 -4.18 13.94
C TYR A 77 -12.21 -4.57 13.51
N ARG A 78 -11.30 -3.61 13.31
CA ARG A 78 -9.88 -3.88 12.97
C ARG A 78 -9.68 -4.69 11.68
N SER A 79 -10.62 -4.63 10.75
CA SER A 79 -10.43 -5.23 9.43
C SER A 79 -9.38 -4.42 8.65
N ILE A 80 -8.37 -5.07 8.08
CA ILE A 80 -7.34 -4.39 7.26
C ILE A 80 -7.59 -4.65 5.78
N VAL A 81 -7.94 -5.90 5.43
CA VAL A 81 -8.10 -6.33 4.04
C VAL A 81 -9.23 -5.56 3.35
N ARG A 82 -10.42 -5.54 3.97
CA ARG A 82 -11.63 -5.00 3.34
C ARG A 82 -11.52 -3.50 3.03
N PRO A 83 -11.06 -2.62 3.95
CA PRO A 83 -10.85 -1.20 3.63
C PRO A 83 -9.91 -0.96 2.45
N ILE A 84 -8.82 -1.74 2.34
CA ILE A 84 -7.86 -1.60 1.23
C ILE A 84 -8.51 -2.00 -0.09
N LEU A 85 -9.21 -3.13 -0.12
CA LEU A 85 -9.91 -3.58 -1.33
C LEU A 85 -10.98 -2.56 -1.77
N SER A 86 -11.75 -2.04 -0.82
CA SER A 86 -12.76 -1.01 -1.09
C SER A 86 -12.11 0.26 -1.65
N TYR A 87 -11.02 0.72 -1.05
CA TYR A 87 -10.31 1.91 -1.52
C TYR A 87 -9.72 1.74 -2.93
N VAL A 88 -9.11 0.59 -3.22
CA VAL A 88 -8.62 0.29 -4.58
C VAL A 88 -9.79 0.27 -5.57
N SER A 89 -10.90 -0.37 -5.23
CA SER A 89 -12.08 -0.41 -6.10
C SER A 89 -12.73 0.96 -6.32
N GLU A 90 -12.71 1.85 -5.33
CA GLU A 90 -13.15 3.23 -5.50
C GLU A 90 -12.25 3.99 -6.49
N LEU A 91 -10.92 3.81 -6.39
CA LEU A 91 -9.96 4.42 -7.33
C LEU A 91 -10.13 3.88 -8.76
N GLU A 92 -10.38 2.57 -8.91
CA GLU A 92 -10.70 1.95 -10.21
C GLU A 92 -11.99 2.58 -10.80
N MET A 93 -13.04 2.72 -9.99
CA MET A 93 -14.34 3.27 -10.43
C MET A 93 -14.28 4.76 -10.80
N GLN A 94 -13.44 5.54 -10.13
CA GLN A 94 -13.28 6.97 -10.40
C GLN A 94 -12.61 7.26 -11.74
N LYS A 95 -12.22 6.23 -12.51
CA LYS A 95 -11.44 6.35 -13.75
C LYS A 95 -10.28 7.31 -13.56
N CYS A 96 -9.55 7.15 -12.45
CA CYS A 96 -8.43 8.02 -12.16
C CYS A 96 -7.49 8.06 -13.37
N ASN A 97 -6.82 9.19 -13.60
CA ASN A 97 -5.88 9.37 -14.72
C ASN A 97 -4.61 8.48 -14.63
N TYR A 98 -4.64 7.43 -13.83
CA TYR A 98 -3.58 6.45 -13.65
C TYR A 98 -3.86 5.22 -14.50
N HIS A 99 -2.82 4.73 -15.15
CA HIS A 99 -2.86 3.50 -15.93
C HIS A 99 -2.70 2.28 -15.03
N TYR A 100 -2.03 2.45 -13.88
CA TYR A 100 -1.74 1.39 -12.93
C TYR A 100 -1.97 1.85 -11.50
N ILE A 101 -2.42 0.92 -10.65
CA ILE A 101 -2.41 1.06 -9.20
C ILE A 101 -1.44 0.03 -8.63
N THR A 102 -0.38 0.48 -7.98
CA THR A 102 0.58 -0.41 -7.32
C THR A 102 0.34 -0.42 -5.82
N VAL A 103 -0.10 -1.54 -5.26
CA VAL A 103 -0.20 -1.74 -3.81
C VAL A 103 1.10 -2.34 -3.31
N VAL A 104 1.87 -1.56 -2.54
CA VAL A 104 3.15 -1.98 -1.95
C VAL A 104 2.92 -2.40 -0.50
N ILE A 105 2.95 -3.70 -0.27
CA ILE A 105 2.65 -4.33 1.01
C ILE A 105 3.95 -4.48 1.83
N PRO A 106 4.07 -3.83 3.00
CA PRO A 106 5.14 -4.13 3.94
C PRO A 106 4.94 -5.53 4.55
N GLU A 107 5.96 -6.39 4.49
CA GLU A 107 5.92 -7.71 5.13
C GLU A 107 7.02 -7.87 6.19
N PHE A 108 6.64 -8.36 7.38
CA PHE A 108 7.57 -8.61 8.48
C PHE A 108 8.13 -10.03 8.43
N GLU A 109 9.44 -10.16 8.30
CA GLU A 109 10.12 -11.44 8.47
C GLU A 109 10.59 -11.66 9.91
N THR A 110 9.74 -12.27 10.76
CA THR A 110 10.09 -12.69 12.13
C THR A 110 10.56 -14.16 12.21
N ALA A 111 11.51 -14.46 13.10
CA ALA A 111 12.15 -15.78 13.23
C ALA A 111 11.29 -16.89 13.87
N LYS A 112 10.11 -16.59 14.45
CA LYS A 112 9.25 -17.59 15.14
C LYS A 112 7.91 -17.72 14.42
N TRP A 113 7.79 -18.76 13.61
CA TRP A 113 6.65 -18.97 12.71
C TRP A 113 5.31 -19.28 13.40
N TRP A 114 5.31 -19.78 14.64
CA TRP A 114 4.09 -20.10 15.37
C TRP A 114 3.33 -18.89 15.93
N HIS A 115 3.96 -17.71 16.06
CA HIS A 115 3.25 -16.44 16.33
C HIS A 115 2.71 -15.78 15.04
N ARG A 116 2.99 -16.33 13.85
CA ARG A 116 2.64 -15.73 12.54
C ARG A 116 1.23 -16.07 12.02
N LEU A 117 0.54 -17.07 12.58
CA LEU A 117 -0.75 -17.51 12.02
C LEU A 117 -1.89 -16.48 12.23
N LEU A 118 -1.71 -15.47 13.09
CA LEU A 118 -2.70 -14.41 13.33
C LEU A 118 -2.25 -13.00 12.89
N HIS A 119 -0.98 -12.80 12.54
CA HIS A 119 -0.42 -11.45 12.37
C HIS A 119 0.20 -11.11 10.99
N ASN A 120 0.40 -12.07 10.08
CA ASN A 120 0.92 -11.75 8.72
C ASN A 120 0.16 -12.42 7.56
N GLN A 121 -1.03 -12.99 7.82
CA GLN A 121 -1.88 -13.54 6.75
C GLN A 121 -2.46 -12.46 5.84
N THR A 122 -2.60 -11.23 6.35
CA THR A 122 -3.20 -10.10 5.66
C THR A 122 -2.48 -9.78 4.34
N GLY A 123 -1.15 -9.82 4.30
CA GLY A 123 -0.38 -9.56 3.08
C GLY A 123 -0.63 -10.60 2.00
N TRP A 124 -0.64 -11.89 2.37
CA TRP A 124 -0.93 -12.98 1.45
C TRP A 124 -2.37 -12.92 0.91
N ILE A 125 -3.34 -12.67 1.79
CA ILE A 125 -4.75 -12.50 1.42
C ILE A 125 -4.92 -11.30 0.46
N LEU A 126 -4.34 -10.14 0.80
CA LEU A 126 -4.37 -8.95 -0.06
C LEU A 126 -3.77 -9.24 -1.43
N ARG A 127 -2.60 -9.88 -1.48
CA ARG A 127 -1.97 -10.25 -2.75
C ARG A 127 -2.86 -11.16 -3.58
N THR A 128 -3.48 -12.16 -2.96
CA THR A 128 -4.36 -13.13 -3.64
C THR A 128 -5.61 -12.47 -4.20
N LEU A 129 -6.18 -11.49 -3.49
CA LEU A 129 -7.40 -10.80 -3.90
C LEU A 129 -7.13 -9.67 -4.91
N LEU A 130 -6.03 -8.93 -4.75
CA LEU A 130 -5.69 -7.78 -5.60
C LEU A 130 -5.11 -8.19 -6.96
N ILE A 131 -4.42 -9.32 -7.06
CA ILE A 131 -3.83 -9.77 -8.35
C ILE A 131 -4.90 -10.14 -9.39
N LEU A 132 -6.15 -10.34 -8.96
CA LEU A 132 -7.29 -10.63 -9.84
C LEU A 132 -7.92 -9.36 -10.43
N ARG A 133 -7.47 -8.17 -10.02
CA ARG A 133 -7.95 -6.88 -10.50
C ARG A 133 -7.14 -6.45 -11.73
N GLU A 134 -7.80 -5.87 -12.73
CA GLU A 134 -7.12 -5.34 -13.91
C GLU A 134 -6.27 -4.13 -13.54
N ASN A 135 -5.06 -4.03 -14.10
CA ASN A 135 -4.15 -2.91 -13.90
C ASN A 135 -3.72 -2.64 -12.44
N VAL A 136 -3.95 -3.59 -11.54
CA VAL A 136 -3.46 -3.56 -10.17
C VAL A 136 -2.21 -4.42 -10.05
N ILE A 137 -1.11 -3.80 -9.63
CA ILE A 137 0.16 -4.46 -9.32
C ILE A 137 0.26 -4.61 -7.82
N VAL A 138 0.66 -5.80 -7.37
CA VAL A 138 1.00 -6.04 -5.97
C VAL A 138 2.49 -6.24 -5.85
N SER A 139 3.13 -5.44 -5.00
CA SER A 139 4.55 -5.57 -4.66
C SER A 139 4.70 -5.78 -3.16
N THR A 140 5.62 -6.63 -2.74
CA THR A 140 5.91 -6.88 -1.33
C THR A 140 7.31 -6.35 -1.01
N VAL A 141 7.44 -5.62 0.09
CA VAL A 141 8.74 -5.21 0.64
C VAL A 141 9.03 -6.03 1.90
N PRO A 142 9.97 -6.99 1.83
CA PRO A 142 10.31 -7.81 3.00
C PRO A 142 11.22 -7.03 3.95
N TYR A 143 10.85 -7.00 5.23
CA TYR A 143 11.68 -6.46 6.29
C TYR A 143 12.28 -7.56 7.14
N HIS A 144 13.60 -7.68 7.06
CA HIS A 144 14.39 -8.63 7.85
C HIS A 144 14.90 -7.93 9.10
N MET A 145 14.46 -8.37 10.28
CA MET A 145 15.04 -7.90 11.54
C MET A 145 16.48 -8.39 11.63
N LYS A 146 17.45 -7.47 11.56
CA LYS A 146 18.83 -7.77 11.95
C LYS A 146 18.82 -8.02 13.47
N LYS A 147 19.32 -9.19 13.89
CA LYS A 147 19.53 -9.54 15.29
C LYS A 147 20.46 -8.54 15.97
#